data_AF-A5UXZ8-F1
#
_entry.id   AF-A5UXZ8-F1
#
_cell.length_a   1.000
_cell.length_b   1.000
_cell.length_c   1.000
_cell.angle_alpha   90.00
_cell.angle_beta   90.00
_cell.angle_gamma   90.00
#
_symmetry.space_group_name_H-M   'P 1'
#
loop_
_entity.id
_entity.type
_entity.pdbx_description
1 polymer ?
#
loop_
_entity_poly.entity_id
_entity_poly.type
_entity_poly.pdbx_seq_one_letter_code
_entity_poly.pdbx_strand_id
1 'polypeptide(L)'
;MQRNPALIASVCALLVSILFAAGLSLAAPSSAHFPSVQITLASGDPPAPMDVQVESGAAVVWRNNDTQAHRLRSVDGSWRSPVIALGSDRHQVFVEPGRYPFVCDFDPGMSGVLTVQPDAYRVFLPLVIRSAPGAQSGERWSNPATWGGRVPQSGDAATIPAGKVVLLDVSPPPLQSLTIEGELVFDRRDLDLTVGWIMLHGQGRLRIGTPAEPFAHRATITLNAPNPNEDVMGMGTRGILLMGGSFEAYGVMPNRVWTKLNDHAAAGATTLTLSDTVNWQPGAQIVIAPTDFYGVAETERHTAQAVNGARVTLATPLQTSRWGRLQYVSSTGMTTTPTTEVTPLVLDERAEVGLLSRQIVIQGADDARWRNDRFGAQIMVMGSGVLRLDGVELRRVGQGGRPGRYPIHFHLLSYAADGSLIGDATQQLVTNSSIWNSTNRCITSCHKWHNDSQQYLL
;
A
#
# COMPACT_ATOMS: atom_id res chain seq x y z
N MET A 1 -15.61 -42.36 -76.43
CA MET A 1 -15.65 -41.15 -77.27
C MET A 1 -15.74 -39.95 -76.36
N GLN A 2 -14.72 -39.10 -76.47
CA GLN A 2 -14.47 -37.93 -75.63
C GLN A 2 -15.52 -36.84 -75.88
N ARG A 3 -15.87 -36.12 -74.82
CA ARG A 3 -16.44 -34.78 -74.92
C ARG A 3 -15.74 -33.86 -73.92
N ASN A 4 -15.03 -32.87 -74.47
CA ASN A 4 -14.97 -31.52 -73.92
C ASN A 4 -16.39 -30.90 -74.01
N PRO A 5 -16.79 -29.91 -73.17
CA PRO A 5 -15.92 -28.82 -72.68
C PRO A 5 -16.13 -28.44 -71.19
N ALA A 6 -15.39 -27.40 -70.81
CA ALA A 6 -15.15 -26.80 -69.50
C ALA A 6 -16.33 -26.58 -68.53
N LEU A 7 -15.90 -26.38 -67.26
CA LEU A 7 -16.55 -25.77 -66.09
C LEU A 7 -17.17 -26.71 -65.05
N ILE A 8 -16.63 -26.55 -63.83
CA ILE A 8 -17.15 -26.89 -62.49
C ILE A 8 -16.56 -28.17 -61.85
N ALA A 9 -15.94 -27.93 -60.69
CA ALA A 9 -15.61 -28.83 -59.57
C ALA A 9 -14.22 -29.49 -59.49
N SER A 10 -13.70 -29.44 -58.26
CA SER A 10 -12.67 -30.31 -57.65
C SER A 10 -11.23 -29.79 -57.59
N VAL A 11 -11.03 -28.73 -56.79
CA VAL A 11 -9.78 -28.55 -56.02
C VAL A 11 -9.90 -29.43 -54.77
N CYS A 12 -9.68 -30.74 -54.94
CA CYS A 12 -9.59 -31.74 -53.88
C CYS A 12 -8.48 -32.75 -54.26
N ALA A 13 -7.22 -32.28 -54.27
CA ALA A 13 -6.02 -33.13 -54.22
C ALA A 13 -4.74 -32.26 -54.24
N LEU A 14 -4.56 -31.39 -53.25
CA LEU A 14 -3.24 -30.78 -52.99
C LEU A 14 -3.12 -30.36 -51.53
N LEU A 15 -3.39 -31.27 -50.60
CA LEU A 15 -3.24 -31.02 -49.16
C LEU A 15 -2.88 -32.29 -48.35
N VAL A 16 -2.24 -33.29 -48.98
CA VAL A 16 -1.71 -34.47 -48.29
C VAL A 16 -0.37 -34.87 -48.91
N SER A 17 0.67 -34.07 -48.69
CA SER A 17 2.10 -34.48 -48.68
C SER A 17 3.06 -33.27 -48.57
N ILE A 18 2.84 -32.42 -47.57
CA ILE A 18 3.92 -31.65 -46.93
C ILE A 18 3.76 -31.88 -45.42
N LEU A 19 4.02 -33.12 -45.01
CA LEU A 19 4.29 -33.50 -43.64
C LEU A 19 5.82 -33.61 -43.51
N PHE A 20 6.36 -33.07 -42.42
CA PHE A 20 7.77 -33.08 -42.00
C PHE A 20 8.75 -32.16 -42.72
N ALA A 21 8.74 -30.86 -42.36
CA ALA A 21 9.95 -30.07 -42.05
C ALA A 21 9.58 -28.60 -41.75
N ALA A 22 8.86 -28.37 -40.65
CA ALA A 22 8.85 -27.07 -39.99
C ALA A 22 8.63 -27.35 -38.51
N GLY A 23 9.73 -27.59 -37.79
CA GLY A 23 9.70 -27.74 -36.35
C GLY A 23 9.19 -26.44 -35.74
N LEU A 24 7.93 -26.43 -35.30
CA LEU A 24 7.49 -25.50 -34.28
C LEU A 24 8.34 -25.82 -33.05
N SER A 25 9.40 -25.04 -32.85
CA SER A 25 10.00 -24.90 -31.54
C SER A 25 8.92 -24.26 -30.66
N LEU A 26 8.21 -25.09 -29.90
CA LEU A 26 7.60 -24.65 -28.65
C LEU A 26 8.75 -24.04 -27.85
N ALA A 27 8.89 -22.72 -27.90
CA ALA A 27 9.71 -22.02 -26.93
C ALA A 27 9.08 -22.37 -25.58
N ALA A 28 9.80 -23.17 -24.79
CA ALA A 28 9.45 -23.38 -23.39
C ALA A 28 9.22 -22.00 -22.78
N PRO A 29 8.24 -21.84 -21.87
CA PRO A 29 8.12 -20.59 -21.12
C PRO A 29 9.51 -20.30 -20.57
N SER A 30 10.03 -19.11 -20.88
CA SER A 30 11.30 -18.64 -20.32
C SER A 30 11.22 -18.90 -18.83
N SER A 31 12.01 -19.85 -18.32
CA SER A 31 12.12 -20.10 -16.89
C SER A 31 12.39 -18.75 -16.25
N ALA A 32 11.46 -18.26 -15.42
CA ALA A 32 11.68 -17.05 -14.66
C ALA A 32 13.04 -17.22 -13.96
N HIS A 33 14.04 -16.46 -14.40
CA HIS A 33 15.37 -16.51 -13.83
C HIS A 33 15.25 -15.73 -12.53
N PHE A 34 14.89 -16.41 -11.45
CA PHE A 34 14.91 -15.81 -10.13
C PHE A 34 16.38 -15.55 -9.77
N PRO A 35 16.73 -14.34 -9.34
CA PRO A 35 18.10 -14.04 -8.91
C PRO A 35 18.49 -15.02 -7.79
N SER A 36 19.72 -15.55 -7.84
CA SER A 36 20.28 -16.36 -6.78
C SER A 36 21.36 -15.58 -6.04
N VAL A 37 21.38 -15.71 -4.71
CA VAL A 37 22.42 -15.12 -3.86
C VAL A 37 23.26 -16.24 -3.29
N GLN A 38 24.57 -16.23 -3.58
CA GLN A 38 25.49 -17.21 -3.04
C GLN A 38 26.16 -16.73 -1.75
N ILE A 39 26.15 -17.60 -0.74
CA ILE A 39 26.75 -17.37 0.57
C ILE A 39 27.83 -18.40 0.76
N THR A 40 29.03 -17.93 1.10
CA THR A 40 30.17 -18.81 1.34
C THR A 40 30.29 -19.08 2.84
N LEU A 41 30.18 -20.34 3.23
CA LEU A 41 30.47 -20.83 4.57
C LEU A 41 31.97 -21.06 4.69
N ALA A 42 32.63 -20.23 5.49
CA ALA A 42 34.05 -20.37 5.81
C ALA A 42 34.28 -19.92 7.26
N SER A 43 34.96 -20.75 8.06
CA SER A 43 35.44 -20.41 9.39
C SER A 43 36.67 -19.48 9.29
N GLY A 44 36.44 -18.19 9.08
CA GLY A 44 37.45 -17.14 9.26
C GLY A 44 37.33 -16.47 10.62
N ASP A 45 38.45 -15.97 11.15
CA ASP A 45 38.51 -15.15 12.38
C ASP A 45 38.73 -13.66 12.02
N PRO A 46 37.83 -12.72 12.39
CA PRO A 46 36.53 -12.95 13.00
C PRO A 46 35.50 -13.43 11.97
N PRO A 47 34.48 -14.22 12.40
CA PRO A 47 33.43 -14.66 11.51
C PRO A 47 32.67 -13.44 10.98
N ALA A 48 32.67 -13.25 9.67
CA ALA A 48 31.85 -12.22 9.05
C ALA A 48 30.36 -12.57 9.30
N PRO A 49 29.53 -11.63 9.79
CA PRO A 49 28.11 -11.88 9.95
C PRO A 49 27.50 -12.28 8.60
N MET A 50 26.86 -13.45 8.56
CA MET A 50 26.26 -14.03 7.34
C MET A 50 24.86 -13.45 7.07
N ASP A 51 24.73 -12.14 7.22
CA ASP A 51 23.47 -11.45 6.98
C ASP A 51 23.18 -11.39 5.49
N VAL A 52 22.04 -11.95 5.10
CA VAL A 52 21.65 -12.10 3.71
C VAL A 52 20.28 -11.51 3.51
N GLN A 53 20.14 -10.75 2.43
CA GLN A 53 18.85 -10.25 2.00
C GLN A 53 18.53 -10.87 0.63
N VAL A 54 17.36 -11.48 0.53
CA VAL A 54 16.82 -12.05 -0.72
C VAL A 54 15.38 -11.61 -0.90
N GLU A 55 14.92 -11.60 -2.14
CA GLU A 55 13.50 -11.38 -2.47
C GLU A 55 12.72 -12.69 -2.30
N SER A 56 11.42 -12.58 -2.02
CA SER A 56 10.51 -13.72 -2.01
C SER A 56 10.60 -14.51 -3.32
N GLY A 57 10.88 -15.81 -3.23
CA GLY A 57 11.04 -16.69 -4.40
C GLY A 57 12.46 -16.77 -4.97
N ALA A 58 13.40 -15.97 -4.47
CA ALA A 58 14.81 -16.10 -4.81
C ALA A 58 15.44 -17.37 -4.19
N ALA A 59 16.45 -17.92 -4.87
CA ALA A 59 17.20 -19.07 -4.40
C ALA A 59 18.47 -18.61 -3.65
N VAL A 60 18.64 -19.06 -2.42
CA VAL A 60 19.90 -18.91 -1.67
C VAL A 60 20.79 -20.13 -1.97
N VAL A 61 22.03 -19.87 -2.36
CA VAL A 61 23.04 -20.89 -2.63
C VAL A 61 24.07 -20.89 -1.51
N TRP A 62 24.06 -21.91 -0.66
CA TRP A 62 25.02 -22.11 0.40
C TRP A 62 26.23 -22.89 -0.12
N ARG A 63 27.36 -22.21 -0.28
CA ARG A 63 28.66 -22.77 -0.71
C ARG A 63 29.49 -23.11 0.52
N ASN A 64 29.81 -24.38 0.75
CA ASN A 64 30.72 -24.74 1.82
C ASN A 64 32.18 -24.74 1.34
N ASN A 65 32.96 -23.73 1.74
CA ASN A 65 34.40 -23.62 1.48
C ASN A 65 35.24 -23.94 2.73
N ASP A 66 34.62 -24.51 3.76
CA ASP A 66 35.27 -24.94 4.98
C ASP A 66 35.82 -26.37 4.86
N THR A 67 36.64 -26.74 5.84
CA THR A 67 37.19 -28.08 6.07
C THR A 67 36.23 -29.00 6.85
N GLN A 68 35.05 -28.51 7.25
CA GLN A 68 34.03 -29.26 7.96
C GLN A 68 32.68 -29.18 7.25
N ALA A 69 31.83 -30.19 7.44
CA ALA A 69 30.47 -30.17 6.92
C ALA A 69 29.58 -29.26 7.77
N HIS A 70 28.65 -28.55 7.13
CA HIS A 70 27.74 -27.61 7.80
C HIS A 70 26.28 -28.02 7.60
N ARG A 71 25.43 -27.63 8.55
CA ARG A 71 23.98 -27.75 8.42
C ARG A 71 23.34 -26.57 9.10
N LEU A 72 22.61 -25.77 8.33
CA LEU A 72 21.99 -24.55 8.82
C LEU A 72 20.55 -24.81 9.21
N ARG A 73 20.09 -24.19 10.28
CA ARG A 73 18.68 -24.17 10.65
C ARG A 73 18.26 -22.79 11.11
N SER A 74 17.00 -22.44 10.89
CA SER A 74 16.45 -21.25 11.50
C SER A 74 16.34 -21.40 13.02
N VAL A 75 16.39 -20.26 13.68
CA VAL A 75 16.22 -20.12 15.13
C VAL A 75 14.78 -20.41 15.55
N ASP A 76 13.80 -20.07 14.71
CA ASP A 76 12.37 -20.32 14.94
C ASP A 76 11.92 -21.74 14.54
N GLY A 77 12.80 -22.54 13.91
CA GLY A 77 12.51 -23.88 13.42
C GLY A 77 11.73 -23.95 12.10
N SER A 78 11.40 -22.80 11.49
CA SER A 78 10.71 -22.73 10.19
C SER A 78 11.44 -23.45 9.05
N TRP A 79 12.77 -23.56 9.08
CA TRP A 79 13.51 -24.29 8.06
C TRP A 79 14.80 -24.92 8.58
N ARG A 80 15.25 -25.96 7.86
CA ARG A 80 16.53 -26.63 8.06
C ARG A 80 17.11 -27.08 6.74
N SER A 81 18.39 -26.83 6.51
CA SER A 81 19.08 -27.31 5.32
C SER A 81 19.41 -28.81 5.44
N PRO A 82 19.59 -29.50 4.32
CA PRO A 82 20.37 -30.73 4.28
C PRO A 82 21.82 -30.47 4.73
N VAL A 83 22.58 -31.53 5.01
CA VAL A 83 24.04 -31.40 5.25
C VAL A 83 24.71 -30.89 3.97
N ILE A 84 25.54 -29.87 4.14
CA ILE A 84 26.35 -29.22 3.11
C ILE A 84 27.77 -29.78 3.25
N ALA A 85 28.10 -30.76 2.41
CA ALA A 85 29.42 -31.38 2.41
C ALA A 85 30.52 -30.38 1.98
N LEU A 86 31.77 -30.70 2.30
CA LEU A 86 32.93 -29.87 1.99
C LEU A 86 32.99 -29.60 0.47
N GLY A 87 33.28 -28.37 0.08
CA GLY A 87 33.39 -27.96 -1.32
C GLY A 87 32.10 -28.11 -2.14
N SER A 88 30.93 -28.22 -1.49
CA SER A 88 29.63 -28.44 -2.14
C SER A 88 28.69 -27.26 -1.98
N ASP A 89 27.69 -27.20 -2.88
CA ASP A 89 26.64 -26.18 -2.88
C ASP A 89 25.29 -26.77 -2.47
N ARG A 90 24.48 -25.97 -1.77
CA ARG A 90 23.07 -26.27 -1.53
C ARG A 90 22.18 -25.09 -1.86
N HIS A 91 21.17 -25.37 -2.69
CA HIS A 91 20.19 -24.40 -3.14
C HIS A 91 18.95 -24.53 -2.25
N GLN A 92 18.44 -23.42 -1.75
CA GLN A 92 17.21 -23.36 -0.98
C GLN A 92 16.41 -22.13 -1.34
N VAL A 93 15.12 -22.30 -1.63
CA VAL A 93 14.23 -21.21 -2.02
C VAL A 93 13.42 -20.79 -0.80
N PHE A 94 13.27 -19.47 -0.61
CA PHE A 94 12.49 -18.90 0.47
C PHE A 94 11.40 -18.01 -0.12
N VAL A 95 10.13 -18.33 0.15
CA VAL A 95 8.95 -17.67 -0.44
C VAL A 95 8.17 -16.83 0.56
N GLU A 96 8.32 -17.09 1.85
CA GLU A 96 7.62 -16.33 2.88
C GLU A 96 8.46 -15.10 3.25
N PRO A 97 7.90 -13.89 3.17
CA PRO A 97 8.59 -12.69 3.63
C PRO A 97 8.81 -12.74 5.15
N GLY A 98 10.00 -12.40 5.59
CA GLY A 98 10.34 -12.49 7.00
C GLY A 98 11.82 -12.35 7.29
N ARG A 99 12.14 -12.23 8.57
CA ARG A 99 13.52 -12.23 9.07
C ARG A 99 13.75 -13.54 9.80
N TYR A 100 14.65 -14.35 9.27
CA TYR A 100 14.99 -15.70 9.72
C TYR A 100 16.44 -15.71 10.25
N PRO A 101 16.66 -15.42 11.53
CA PRO A 101 17.92 -15.73 12.17
C PRO A 101 18.20 -17.23 12.05
N PHE A 102 19.44 -17.62 11.77
CA PHE A 102 19.83 -19.01 11.60
C PHE A 102 21.16 -19.30 12.29
N VAL A 103 21.36 -20.58 12.61
CA VAL A 103 22.56 -21.12 13.26
C VAL A 103 23.02 -22.38 12.55
N CYS A 104 24.31 -22.71 12.66
CA CYS A 104 24.81 -24.02 12.27
C CYS A 104 24.61 -25.05 13.39
N ASP A 105 24.17 -26.25 13.04
CA ASP A 105 23.98 -27.36 13.98
C ASP A 105 25.31 -27.94 14.50
N PHE A 106 26.42 -27.72 13.79
CA PHE A 106 27.73 -28.31 14.10
C PHE A 106 28.75 -27.29 14.63
N ASP A 107 28.55 -26.01 14.36
CA ASP A 107 29.42 -24.92 14.82
C ASP A 107 28.56 -23.82 15.49
N PRO A 108 28.55 -23.75 16.84
CA PRO A 108 27.80 -22.74 17.58
C PRO A 108 28.22 -21.30 17.30
N GLY A 109 29.43 -21.07 16.75
CA GLY A 109 29.91 -19.74 16.38
C GLY A 109 29.36 -19.26 15.02
N MET A 110 28.86 -20.17 14.19
CA MET A 110 28.36 -19.85 12.86
C MET A 110 26.86 -19.52 12.92
N SER A 111 26.55 -18.22 12.87
CA SER A 111 25.18 -17.69 12.84
C SER A 111 25.06 -16.51 11.89
N GLY A 112 23.83 -16.22 11.47
CA GLY A 112 23.54 -15.09 10.60
C GLY A 112 22.04 -14.82 10.53
N VAL A 113 21.65 -13.83 9.75
CA VAL A 113 20.24 -13.51 9.55
C VAL A 113 19.89 -13.49 8.06
N LEU A 114 18.99 -14.37 7.66
CA LEU A 114 18.37 -14.33 6.34
C LEU A 114 17.12 -13.43 6.41
N THR A 115 17.08 -12.36 5.64
CA THR A 115 15.90 -11.51 5.47
C THR A 115 15.31 -11.78 4.09
N VAL A 116 14.14 -12.40 4.05
CA VAL A 116 13.33 -12.52 2.84
C VAL A 116 12.45 -11.29 2.79
N GLN A 117 12.77 -10.38 1.89
CA GLN A 117 11.94 -9.23 1.65
C GLN A 117 10.70 -9.69 0.88
N PRO A 118 9.51 -9.18 1.20
CA PRO A 118 8.36 -9.38 0.31
C PRO A 118 8.80 -8.95 -1.08
N ASP A 119 8.41 -9.74 -2.08
CA ASP A 119 8.64 -9.43 -3.50
C ASP A 119 8.44 -7.93 -3.62
N ALA A 120 9.54 -7.21 -3.87
CA ALA A 120 9.55 -5.77 -3.80
C ALA A 120 8.32 -5.34 -4.56
N TYR A 121 7.41 -4.61 -3.90
CA TYR A 121 6.28 -3.97 -4.56
C TYR A 121 6.83 -3.56 -5.91
N ARG A 122 6.29 -4.11 -7.01
CA ARG A 122 6.57 -3.54 -8.31
C ARG A 122 5.95 -2.15 -8.21
N VAL A 123 6.72 -1.23 -7.65
CA VAL A 123 6.56 0.19 -7.83
C VAL A 123 6.70 0.26 -9.33
N PHE A 124 5.55 0.34 -10.00
CA PHE A 124 5.52 1.08 -11.23
C PHE A 124 6.15 2.41 -10.87
N LEU A 125 7.45 2.54 -11.12
CA LEU A 125 8.02 3.83 -11.42
C LEU A 125 7.24 4.20 -12.67
N PRO A 126 6.25 5.12 -12.61
CA PRO A 126 5.78 5.70 -13.85
C PRO A 126 7.05 6.17 -14.57
N LEU A 127 7.12 5.99 -15.89
CA LEU A 127 8.16 6.62 -16.67
C LEU A 127 8.12 8.12 -16.31
N VAL A 128 8.99 8.55 -15.40
CA VAL A 128 9.18 9.94 -15.06
C VAL A 128 9.96 10.46 -16.23
N ILE A 129 9.25 10.94 -17.24
CA ILE A 129 9.81 11.94 -18.13
C ILE A 129 10.22 13.06 -17.18
N ARG A 130 11.53 13.22 -16.97
CA ARG A 130 12.10 14.35 -16.25
C ARG A 130 11.79 15.60 -17.09
N SER A 131 10.59 16.15 -16.94
CA SER A 131 10.44 17.59 -17.08
C SER A 131 11.32 18.19 -15.99
N ALA A 132 12.15 19.16 -16.34
CA ALA A 132 12.84 20.01 -15.36
C ALA A 132 11.84 20.48 -14.27
N PRO A 133 12.29 20.79 -13.03
CA PRO A 133 11.43 21.38 -12.01
C PRO A 133 10.89 22.71 -12.54
N GLY A 134 9.74 22.63 -13.20
CA GLY A 134 8.97 23.75 -13.70
C GLY A 134 7.96 24.12 -12.63
N ALA A 135 7.81 25.43 -12.37
CA ALA A 135 6.72 25.95 -11.58
C ALA A 135 5.41 25.24 -11.98
N GLN A 136 4.58 24.86 -10.99
CA GLN A 136 3.26 24.29 -11.27
C GLN A 136 2.51 25.27 -12.19
N SER A 137 2.38 24.89 -13.46
CA SER A 137 1.83 25.74 -14.50
C SER A 137 0.33 25.53 -14.59
N GLY A 138 -0.45 26.61 -14.52
CA GLY A 138 -1.89 26.58 -14.64
C GLY A 138 -2.50 27.95 -14.42
N GLU A 139 -3.74 28.13 -14.87
CA GLU A 139 -4.52 29.31 -14.54
C GLU A 139 -4.83 29.31 -13.03
N ARG A 140 -4.57 30.42 -12.34
CA ARG A 140 -4.80 30.51 -10.89
C ARG A 140 -6.28 30.41 -10.57
N TRP A 141 -6.64 29.61 -9.57
CA TRP A 141 -8.02 29.54 -9.07
C TRP A 141 -8.52 30.92 -8.63
N SER A 142 -7.65 31.71 -7.99
CA SER A 142 -7.97 33.05 -7.49
C SER A 142 -8.23 34.10 -8.59
N ASN A 143 -7.87 33.83 -9.85
CA ASN A 143 -8.08 34.75 -10.95
C ASN A 143 -9.52 34.62 -11.52
N PRO A 144 -10.35 35.68 -11.50
CA PRO A 144 -11.69 35.62 -12.07
C PRO A 144 -11.71 35.27 -13.56
N ALA A 145 -10.67 35.59 -14.33
CA ALA A 145 -10.57 35.24 -15.74
C ALA A 145 -10.54 33.71 -15.97
N THR A 146 -10.03 32.94 -15.01
CA THR A 146 -10.07 31.47 -15.02
C THR A 146 -11.49 30.94 -15.11
N TRP A 147 -12.46 31.70 -14.60
CA TRP A 147 -13.85 31.30 -14.42
C TRP A 147 -14.83 32.16 -15.24
N GLY A 148 -14.35 32.81 -16.30
CA GLY A 148 -15.20 33.65 -17.16
C GLY A 148 -15.65 34.97 -16.52
N GLY A 149 -14.96 35.44 -15.47
CA GLY A 149 -15.15 36.76 -14.87
C GLY A 149 -15.49 36.75 -13.38
N ARG A 150 -15.83 35.59 -12.79
CA ARG A 150 -16.14 35.47 -11.34
C ARG A 150 -15.64 34.14 -10.79
N VAL A 151 -14.82 34.19 -9.74
CA VAL A 151 -14.35 33.00 -9.00
C VAL A 151 -15.55 32.28 -8.35
N PRO A 152 -15.59 30.93 -8.32
CA PRO A 152 -16.64 30.17 -7.65
C PRO A 152 -16.85 30.60 -6.19
N GLN A 153 -18.11 30.78 -5.82
CA GLN A 153 -18.54 31.18 -4.49
C GLN A 153 -19.18 30.01 -3.73
N SER A 154 -19.51 30.25 -2.45
CA SER A 154 -20.11 29.22 -1.60
C SER A 154 -21.40 28.66 -2.22
N GLY A 155 -21.49 27.34 -2.33
CA GLY A 155 -22.64 26.65 -2.92
C GLY A 155 -22.66 26.61 -4.44
N ASP A 156 -21.66 27.18 -5.12
CA ASP A 156 -21.55 27.05 -6.58
C ASP A 156 -21.09 25.63 -6.97
N ALA A 157 -21.53 25.18 -8.14
CA ALA A 157 -20.95 24.03 -8.84
C ALA A 157 -19.85 24.53 -9.78
N ALA A 158 -18.61 24.09 -9.56
CA ALA A 158 -17.46 24.47 -10.39
C ALA A 158 -17.12 23.36 -11.40
N THR A 159 -16.74 23.74 -12.62
CA THR A 159 -16.26 22.80 -13.65
C THR A 159 -14.95 23.28 -14.23
N ILE A 160 -13.95 22.40 -14.26
CA ILE A 160 -12.68 22.60 -14.97
C ILE A 160 -12.78 21.84 -16.30
N PRO A 161 -13.01 22.55 -17.43
CA PRO A 161 -13.21 21.89 -18.73
C PRO A 161 -11.94 21.20 -19.23
N ALA A 162 -12.13 20.25 -20.14
CA ALA A 162 -11.02 19.55 -20.80
C ALA A 162 -10.01 20.53 -21.43
N GLY A 163 -8.72 20.21 -21.32
CA GLY A 163 -7.62 21.04 -21.82
C GLY A 163 -7.23 22.22 -20.92
N LYS A 164 -8.02 22.53 -19.88
CA LYS A 164 -7.70 23.58 -18.91
C LYS A 164 -6.93 23.01 -17.72
N VAL A 165 -5.85 23.67 -17.33
CA VAL A 165 -5.09 23.36 -16.11
C VAL A 165 -5.29 24.49 -15.10
N VAL A 166 -5.83 24.18 -13.93
CA VAL A 166 -6.09 25.14 -12.86
C VAL A 166 -5.18 24.85 -11.68
N LEU A 167 -4.51 25.89 -11.18
CA LEU A 167 -3.70 25.86 -9.97
C LEU A 167 -4.55 26.35 -8.79
N LEU A 168 -4.82 25.49 -7.82
CA LEU A 168 -5.49 25.84 -6.57
C LEU A 168 -4.50 26.62 -5.68
N ASP A 169 -4.53 27.95 -5.75
CA ASP A 169 -3.60 28.84 -5.03
C ASP A 169 -4.23 29.52 -3.79
N VAL A 170 -5.53 29.31 -3.57
CA VAL A 170 -6.31 29.78 -2.44
C VAL A 170 -7.27 28.68 -1.98
N SER A 171 -7.62 28.65 -0.69
CA SER A 171 -8.71 27.81 -0.18
C SER A 171 -10.05 28.43 -0.61
N PRO A 172 -10.81 27.84 -1.54
CA PRO A 172 -12.08 28.41 -1.98
C PRO A 172 -13.16 28.28 -0.88
N PRO A 173 -14.23 29.08 -0.95
CA PRO A 173 -15.40 28.85 -0.11
C PRO A 173 -16.02 27.47 -0.40
N PRO A 174 -16.81 26.90 0.53
CA PRO A 174 -17.40 25.57 0.35
C PRO A 174 -18.25 25.46 -0.93
N LEU A 175 -17.87 24.57 -1.84
CA LEU A 175 -18.55 24.38 -3.12
C LEU A 175 -19.64 23.32 -3.02
N GLN A 176 -20.68 23.42 -3.86
CA GLN A 176 -21.67 22.34 -3.98
C GLN A 176 -21.04 21.11 -4.62
N SER A 177 -20.32 21.29 -5.73
CA SER A 177 -19.64 20.21 -6.44
C SER A 177 -18.48 20.73 -7.27
N LEU A 178 -17.58 19.81 -7.64
CA LEU A 178 -16.44 20.09 -8.51
C LEU A 178 -16.30 19.00 -9.56
N THR A 179 -16.53 19.34 -10.82
CA THR A 179 -16.28 18.45 -11.97
C THR A 179 -14.96 18.84 -12.61
N ILE A 180 -14.08 17.86 -12.82
CA ILE A 180 -12.75 18.06 -13.41
C ILE A 180 -12.66 17.16 -14.64
N GLU A 181 -12.62 17.80 -15.81
CA GLU A 181 -12.34 17.18 -17.11
C GLU A 181 -10.96 17.58 -17.64
N GLY A 182 -10.43 18.71 -17.17
CA GLY A 182 -9.05 19.16 -17.36
C GLY A 182 -8.13 18.69 -16.23
N GLU A 183 -7.37 19.60 -15.61
CA GLU A 183 -6.49 19.27 -14.49
C GLU A 183 -6.62 20.30 -13.36
N LEU A 184 -6.72 19.82 -12.11
CA LEU A 184 -6.58 20.61 -10.89
C LEU A 184 -5.29 20.20 -10.18
N VAL A 185 -4.42 21.18 -9.94
CA VAL A 185 -3.16 21.00 -9.20
C VAL A 185 -3.21 21.83 -7.93
N PHE A 186 -2.88 21.22 -6.78
CA PHE A 186 -2.73 21.96 -5.53
C PHE A 186 -1.40 22.74 -5.53
N ASP A 187 -1.47 24.05 -5.29
CA ASP A 187 -0.26 24.85 -5.08
C ASP A 187 0.49 24.41 -3.82
N ARG A 188 1.80 24.66 -3.76
CA ARG A 188 2.66 24.24 -2.64
C ARG A 188 2.49 25.17 -1.43
N ARG A 189 1.32 25.08 -0.80
CA ARG A 189 0.98 25.81 0.42
C ARG A 189 -0.11 25.07 1.17
N ASP A 190 -0.39 25.53 2.40
CA ASP A 190 -1.50 25.01 3.18
C ASP A 190 -2.83 25.40 2.49
N LEU A 191 -3.62 24.39 2.11
CA LEU A 191 -4.86 24.56 1.35
C LEU A 191 -5.96 23.66 1.89
N ASP A 192 -7.18 24.20 1.92
CA ASP A 192 -8.39 23.49 2.29
C ASP A 192 -9.41 23.60 1.15
N LEU A 193 -9.90 22.46 0.68
CA LEU A 193 -10.95 22.35 -0.32
C LEU A 193 -12.16 21.67 0.34
N THR A 194 -13.21 22.45 0.60
CA THR A 194 -14.49 21.90 1.06
C THR A 194 -15.47 21.86 -0.10
N VAL A 195 -16.02 20.69 -0.39
CA VAL A 195 -16.90 20.48 -1.54
C VAL A 195 -17.86 19.33 -1.28
N GLY A 196 -19.06 19.35 -1.88
CA GLY A 196 -20.00 18.24 -1.72
C GLY A 196 -19.43 16.92 -2.23
N TRP A 197 -19.01 16.90 -3.49
CA TRP A 197 -18.34 15.79 -4.16
C TRP A 197 -17.42 16.30 -5.27
N ILE A 198 -16.41 15.49 -5.63
CA ILE A 198 -15.50 15.75 -6.75
C ILE A 198 -15.72 14.66 -7.80
N MET A 199 -15.96 15.05 -9.05
CA MET A 199 -16.02 14.13 -10.20
C MET A 199 -14.77 14.33 -11.06
N LEU A 200 -14.03 13.25 -11.29
CA LEU A 200 -12.95 13.16 -12.27
C LEU A 200 -13.51 12.39 -13.46
N HIS A 201 -13.74 13.10 -14.57
CA HIS A 201 -14.41 12.55 -15.74
C HIS A 201 -13.49 12.55 -16.97
N GLY A 202 -13.58 11.51 -17.79
CA GLY A 202 -12.80 11.42 -19.04
C GLY A 202 -11.29 11.34 -18.78
N GLN A 203 -10.56 12.42 -19.12
CA GLN A 203 -9.12 12.56 -18.85
C GLN A 203 -8.83 13.53 -17.70
N GLY A 204 -9.83 13.84 -16.88
CA GLY A 204 -9.74 14.74 -15.73
C GLY A 204 -8.69 14.31 -14.71
N ARG A 205 -7.87 15.25 -14.23
CA ARG A 205 -6.79 14.96 -13.28
C ARG A 205 -6.88 15.82 -12.03
N LEU A 206 -6.78 15.20 -10.86
CA LEU A 206 -6.53 15.88 -9.59
C LEU A 206 -5.15 15.49 -9.08
N ARG A 207 -4.29 16.46 -8.83
CA ARG A 207 -2.89 16.22 -8.43
C ARG A 207 -2.48 17.01 -7.19
N ILE A 208 -1.94 16.32 -6.19
CA ILE A 208 -1.40 16.87 -4.96
C ILE A 208 0.03 16.34 -4.75
N GLY A 209 1.02 17.15 -5.12
CA GLY A 209 2.42 16.68 -5.16
C GLY A 209 2.69 15.67 -6.28
N THR A 210 3.93 15.20 -6.35
CA THR A 210 4.38 14.17 -7.30
C THR A 210 5.38 13.23 -6.62
N PRO A 211 5.72 12.07 -7.19
CA PRO A 211 6.76 11.20 -6.62
C PRO A 211 8.13 11.90 -6.50
N ALA A 212 8.49 12.74 -7.48
CA ALA A 212 9.76 13.46 -7.48
C ALA A 212 9.76 14.65 -6.52
N GLU A 213 8.60 15.24 -6.29
CA GLU A 213 8.43 16.37 -5.41
C GLU A 213 7.15 16.19 -4.57
N PRO A 214 7.22 15.39 -3.48
CA PRO A 214 6.07 15.15 -2.62
C PRO A 214 5.55 16.45 -1.98
N PHE A 215 4.29 16.44 -1.60
CA PHE A 215 3.61 17.56 -0.98
C PHE A 215 4.07 17.72 0.48
N ALA A 216 4.71 18.84 0.77
CA ALA A 216 5.32 19.17 2.07
C ALA A 216 4.45 20.13 2.93
N HIS A 217 3.28 20.50 2.41
CA HIS A 217 2.32 21.41 3.07
C HIS A 217 1.07 20.65 3.47
N ARG A 218 0.15 21.29 4.18
CA ARG A 218 -1.13 20.66 4.52
C ARG A 218 -2.15 20.82 3.40
N ALA A 219 -2.68 19.72 2.89
CA ALA A 219 -3.79 19.73 1.94
C ALA A 219 -4.97 18.98 2.53
N THR A 220 -6.08 19.66 2.81
CA THR A 220 -7.31 19.03 3.32
C THR A 220 -8.41 19.07 2.26
N ILE A 221 -8.95 17.91 1.90
CA ILE A 221 -10.18 17.80 1.13
C ILE A 221 -11.30 17.35 2.07
N THR A 222 -12.32 18.19 2.25
CA THR A 222 -13.50 17.87 3.07
C THR A 222 -14.72 17.68 2.18
N LEU A 223 -15.28 16.47 2.21
CA LEU A 223 -16.47 16.09 1.47
C LEU A 223 -17.72 16.23 2.36
N ASN A 224 -18.65 17.10 1.97
CA ASN A 224 -19.76 17.52 2.83
C ASN A 224 -21.16 17.42 2.20
N ALA A 225 -21.34 16.73 1.07
CA ALA A 225 -22.64 16.64 0.41
C ALA A 225 -23.75 16.17 1.40
N PRO A 226 -24.84 16.92 1.59
CA PRO A 226 -25.78 16.69 2.70
C PRO A 226 -26.87 15.66 2.39
N ASN A 227 -27.15 15.43 1.10
CA ASN A 227 -28.20 14.52 0.64
C ASN A 227 -27.61 13.11 0.45
N PRO A 228 -27.96 12.14 1.31
CA PRO A 228 -27.41 10.80 1.20
C PRO A 228 -28.02 9.97 0.05
N ASN A 229 -29.07 10.47 -0.59
CA ASN A 229 -29.72 9.81 -1.73
C ASN A 229 -29.35 10.45 -3.07
N GLU A 230 -28.51 11.48 -3.06
CA GLU A 230 -27.90 11.99 -4.28
C GLU A 230 -27.04 10.89 -4.92
N ASP A 231 -27.21 10.71 -6.22
CA ASP A 231 -26.47 9.73 -6.98
C ASP A 231 -25.83 10.38 -8.20
N VAL A 232 -24.51 10.50 -8.15
CA VAL A 232 -23.72 11.08 -9.23
C VAL A 232 -23.25 9.92 -10.11
N MET A 233 -23.95 9.73 -11.24
CA MET A 233 -23.59 8.73 -12.26
C MET A 233 -23.52 7.28 -11.73
N GLY A 234 -24.38 6.89 -10.79
CA GLY A 234 -24.38 5.55 -10.17
C GLY A 234 -23.33 5.36 -9.06
N MET A 235 -22.47 6.35 -8.85
CA MET A 235 -21.36 6.29 -7.89
C MET A 235 -21.74 6.76 -6.50
N GLY A 236 -22.96 7.31 -6.32
CA GLY A 236 -23.42 7.93 -5.09
C GLY A 236 -22.94 9.38 -4.94
N THR A 237 -22.81 9.83 -3.70
CA THR A 237 -22.40 11.21 -3.36
C THR A 237 -21.35 11.20 -2.24
N ARG A 238 -20.97 12.39 -1.76
CA ARG A 238 -19.97 12.63 -0.70
C ARG A 238 -18.67 11.87 -0.99
N GLY A 239 -18.15 12.03 -2.20
CA GLY A 239 -17.01 11.25 -2.66
C GLY A 239 -16.08 11.96 -3.63
N ILE A 240 -14.91 11.37 -3.82
CA ILE A 240 -14.07 11.58 -5.00
C ILE A 240 -14.40 10.45 -5.97
N LEU A 241 -15.03 10.80 -7.07
CA LEU A 241 -15.70 9.90 -8.00
C LEU A 241 -14.91 9.91 -9.31
N LEU A 242 -14.23 8.81 -9.62
CA LEU A 242 -13.44 8.65 -10.84
C LEU A 242 -14.23 7.85 -11.86
N MET A 243 -14.78 8.54 -12.86
CA MET A 243 -15.39 7.95 -14.05
C MET A 243 -14.42 8.13 -15.22
N GLY A 244 -13.33 7.35 -15.18
CA GLY A 244 -12.09 7.68 -15.87
C GLY A 244 -11.20 8.62 -15.04
N GLY A 245 -10.35 9.37 -15.72
CA GLY A 245 -9.45 10.35 -15.10
C GLY A 245 -8.41 9.75 -14.13
N SER A 246 -7.71 10.62 -13.41
CA SER A 246 -6.73 10.21 -12.41
C SER A 246 -6.72 11.08 -11.17
N PHE A 247 -6.70 10.46 -10.00
CA PHE A 247 -6.38 11.13 -8.73
C PHE A 247 -5.02 10.67 -8.23
N GLU A 248 -4.09 11.62 -8.15
CA GLU A 248 -2.69 11.38 -7.78
C GLU A 248 -2.31 12.27 -6.59
N ALA A 249 -1.93 11.67 -5.47
CA ALA A 249 -1.54 12.38 -4.27
C ALA A 249 -0.30 11.73 -3.63
N TYR A 250 0.75 12.51 -3.44
CA TYR A 250 2.04 12.08 -2.91
C TYR A 250 2.46 13.03 -1.80
N GLY A 251 2.42 12.59 -0.54
CA GLY A 251 2.81 13.37 0.63
C GLY A 251 4.23 13.08 1.09
N VAL A 252 4.88 14.05 1.75
CA VAL A 252 6.16 13.81 2.41
C VAL A 252 5.99 12.80 3.56
N MET A 253 6.79 11.73 3.54
CA MET A 253 6.74 10.65 4.52
C MET A 253 7.77 10.78 5.65
N PRO A 254 7.40 10.39 6.89
CA PRO A 254 8.37 10.22 7.97
C PRO A 254 9.30 9.02 7.67
N ASN A 255 10.37 8.90 8.44
CA ASN A 255 11.34 7.80 8.31
C ASN A 255 10.74 6.42 8.66
N ARG A 256 9.69 6.40 9.47
CA ARG A 256 8.92 5.22 9.89
C ARG A 256 7.46 5.62 10.04
N VAL A 257 6.54 4.79 9.55
CA VAL A 257 5.09 4.93 9.80
C VAL A 257 4.58 3.90 10.80
N TRP A 258 5.40 2.90 11.10
CA TRP A 258 5.10 1.75 11.95
C TRP A 258 6.34 1.33 12.72
N THR A 259 6.18 0.91 13.97
CA THR A 259 7.22 0.39 14.86
C THR A 259 6.55 -0.43 15.96
N LYS A 260 7.34 -1.04 16.84
CA LYS A 260 6.85 -1.66 18.09
C LYS A 260 7.39 -0.95 19.31
N LEU A 261 6.77 -1.16 20.47
CA LEU A 261 7.38 -0.84 21.75
C LEU A 261 8.71 -1.60 21.94
N ASN A 262 9.58 -1.03 22.77
CA ASN A 262 10.85 -1.63 23.20
C ASN A 262 10.97 -1.74 24.73
N ASP A 263 9.96 -1.25 25.44
CA ASP A 263 9.76 -1.54 26.86
C ASP A 263 8.26 -1.60 27.16
N HIS A 264 7.88 -2.29 28.24
CA HIS A 264 6.49 -2.31 28.70
C HIS A 264 6.01 -0.89 29.03
N ALA A 265 4.74 -0.63 28.75
CA ALA A 265 4.08 0.60 29.18
C ALA A 265 2.93 0.23 30.10
N ALA A 266 2.94 0.69 31.34
CA ALA A 266 1.84 0.46 32.28
C ALA A 266 0.63 1.36 31.96
N ALA A 267 -0.57 0.95 32.39
CA ALA A 267 -1.70 1.86 32.47
C ALA A 267 -1.31 3.13 33.27
N GLY A 268 -1.72 4.30 32.79
CA GLY A 268 -1.29 5.60 33.31
C GLY A 268 0.02 6.13 32.71
N ALA A 269 0.77 5.33 31.95
CA ALA A 269 2.01 5.80 31.34
C ALA A 269 1.74 6.90 30.29
N THR A 270 2.53 7.97 30.36
CA THR A 270 2.51 9.08 29.38
C THR A 270 3.71 9.02 28.45
N THR A 271 4.60 8.05 28.60
CA THR A 271 5.81 7.95 27.79
C THR A 271 5.98 6.52 27.29
N LEU A 272 6.26 6.40 25.99
CA LEU A 272 6.53 5.15 25.31
C LEU A 272 8.01 5.12 24.90
N THR A 273 8.60 3.93 24.99
CA THR A 273 9.90 3.61 24.40
C THR A 273 9.68 2.73 23.19
N LEU A 274 10.10 3.19 22.02
CA LEU A 274 9.96 2.52 20.73
C LEU A 274 11.23 1.73 20.39
N SER A 275 11.09 0.76 19.49
CA SER A 275 12.21 -0.03 18.97
C SER A 275 12.98 0.69 17.88
N ASP A 276 12.30 1.46 17.05
CA ASP A 276 12.91 2.35 16.07
C ASP A 276 12.95 3.81 16.56
N THR A 277 13.92 4.56 16.04
CA THR A 277 13.92 6.03 16.11
C THR A 277 12.95 6.59 15.07
N VAL A 278 12.06 7.48 15.48
CA VAL A 278 11.04 8.09 14.62
C VAL A 278 11.19 9.62 14.54
N ASN A 279 10.77 10.21 13.42
CA ASN A 279 10.76 11.68 13.22
C ASN A 279 9.32 12.25 13.15
N TRP A 280 8.38 11.62 13.86
CA TRP A 280 6.99 12.08 13.92
C TRP A 280 6.91 13.49 14.54
N GLN A 281 6.00 14.30 14.02
CA GLN A 281 5.83 15.68 14.49
C GLN A 281 4.99 15.73 15.77
N PRO A 282 5.26 16.66 16.70
CA PRO A 282 4.34 16.98 17.79
C PRO A 282 2.92 17.25 17.29
N GLY A 283 1.91 16.75 18.01
CA GLY A 283 0.50 16.78 17.59
C GLY A 283 0.07 15.63 16.68
N ALA A 284 1.01 14.77 16.25
CA ALA A 284 0.70 13.60 15.43
C ALA A 284 -0.31 12.67 16.11
N GLN A 285 -1.22 12.14 15.31
CA GLN A 285 -2.14 11.09 15.75
C GLN A 285 -1.45 9.74 15.62
N ILE A 286 -1.38 9.00 16.71
CA ILE A 286 -0.79 7.65 16.75
C ILE A 286 -1.79 6.64 17.27
N VAL A 287 -1.52 5.39 16.96
CA VAL A 287 -2.29 4.24 17.41
C VAL A 287 -1.37 3.27 18.13
N ILE A 288 -1.87 2.64 19.19
CA ILE A 288 -1.16 1.64 19.98
C ILE A 288 -2.03 0.38 20.01
N ALA A 289 -1.52 -0.69 19.42
CA ALA A 289 -2.23 -1.96 19.32
C ALA A 289 -2.37 -2.62 20.70
N PRO A 290 -3.47 -3.36 20.95
CA PRO A 290 -3.61 -4.14 22.17
C PRO A 290 -2.62 -5.31 22.17
N THR A 291 -2.27 -5.75 23.38
CA THR A 291 -1.36 -6.88 23.62
C THR A 291 -1.98 -7.91 24.58
N ASP A 292 -3.29 -7.85 24.75
CA ASP A 292 -4.04 -8.77 25.60
C ASP A 292 -4.84 -9.77 24.76
N PHE A 293 -5.45 -10.72 25.45
CA PHE A 293 -6.22 -11.80 24.85
C PHE A 293 -7.69 -11.38 24.69
N TYR A 294 -8.26 -11.62 23.51
CA TYR A 294 -9.70 -11.63 23.22
C TYR A 294 -10.50 -10.41 23.69
N GLY A 295 -10.42 -9.32 22.93
CA GLY A 295 -11.47 -8.29 22.90
C GLY A 295 -11.68 -7.49 24.19
N VAL A 296 -10.74 -7.54 25.14
CA VAL A 296 -10.83 -6.81 26.41
C VAL A 296 -10.21 -5.42 26.28
N ALA A 297 -9.09 -5.25 25.57
CA ALA A 297 -8.54 -3.94 25.25
C ALA A 297 -8.79 -3.55 23.79
N GLU A 298 -9.36 -2.35 23.61
CA GLU A 298 -9.39 -1.71 22.31
C GLU A 298 -8.02 -1.10 21.98
N THR A 299 -7.76 -1.01 20.68
CA THR A 299 -6.69 -0.22 20.11
C THR A 299 -6.83 1.24 20.57
N GLU A 300 -5.78 1.77 21.22
CA GLU A 300 -5.83 3.13 21.77
C GLU A 300 -5.28 4.15 20.79
N ARG A 301 -5.99 5.27 20.61
CA ARG A 301 -5.54 6.41 19.81
C ARG A 301 -5.07 7.53 20.73
N HIS A 302 -3.85 8.01 20.50
CA HIS A 302 -3.27 9.11 21.26
C HIS A 302 -2.74 10.21 20.35
N THR A 303 -2.54 11.37 20.95
CA THR A 303 -1.77 12.46 20.34
C THR A 303 -0.35 12.42 20.89
N ALA A 304 0.66 12.37 20.02
CA ALA A 304 2.04 12.49 20.41
C ALA A 304 2.34 13.96 20.77
N GLN A 305 2.50 14.25 22.06
CA GLN A 305 2.81 15.60 22.54
C GLN A 305 4.26 16.00 22.22
N ALA A 306 5.19 15.05 22.36
CA ALA A 306 6.59 15.25 22.03
C ALA A 306 7.21 13.95 21.53
N VAL A 307 8.19 14.06 20.64
CA VAL A 307 8.89 12.93 20.02
C VAL A 307 10.37 13.25 20.03
N ASN A 308 11.18 12.37 20.64
CA ASN A 308 12.62 12.49 20.67
C ASN A 308 13.26 11.13 20.42
N GLY A 309 13.69 10.89 19.18
CA GLY A 309 14.28 9.63 18.79
C GLY A 309 13.29 8.47 18.91
N ALA A 310 13.61 7.51 19.79
CA ALA A 310 12.74 6.38 20.11
C ALA A 310 11.79 6.65 21.29
N ARG A 311 11.75 7.86 21.85
CA ARG A 311 10.89 8.19 22.99
C ARG A 311 9.72 9.08 22.55
N VAL A 312 8.49 8.64 22.85
CA VAL A 312 7.27 9.39 22.51
C VAL A 312 6.50 9.72 23.78
N THR A 313 6.17 10.99 23.98
CA THR A 313 5.32 11.46 25.07
C THR A 313 3.89 11.63 24.57
N LEU A 314 2.93 11.04 25.28
CA LEU A 314 1.51 11.07 24.97
C LEU A 314 0.85 12.26 25.67
N ALA A 315 -0.07 12.93 24.96
CA ALA A 315 -0.87 14.02 25.51
C ALA A 315 -1.86 13.54 26.59
N THR A 316 -2.30 12.29 26.49
CA THR A 316 -3.15 11.62 27.47
C THR A 316 -2.51 10.30 27.88
N PRO A 317 -2.60 9.90 29.16
CA PRO A 317 -2.05 8.64 29.62
C PRO A 317 -2.75 7.43 28.99
N LEU A 318 -1.98 6.35 28.80
CA LEU A 318 -2.49 5.04 28.40
C LEU A 318 -3.57 4.55 29.37
N GLN A 319 -4.66 4.01 28.84
CA GLN A 319 -5.73 3.42 29.64
C GLN A 319 -5.39 2.00 30.06
N THR A 320 -4.76 1.22 29.17
CA THR A 320 -4.41 -0.17 29.42
C THR A 320 -2.92 -0.41 29.25
N SER A 321 -2.36 -1.31 30.06
CA SER A 321 -0.96 -1.73 29.95
C SER A 321 -0.67 -2.40 28.60
N ARG A 322 0.56 -2.24 28.12
CA ARG A 322 1.04 -2.76 26.84
C ARG A 322 2.34 -3.53 27.02
N TRP A 323 2.39 -4.72 26.41
CA TRP A 323 3.62 -5.49 26.33
C TRP A 323 4.59 -4.84 25.34
N GLY A 324 5.86 -4.70 25.72
CA GLY A 324 6.84 -4.02 24.88
C GLY A 324 8.24 -4.62 24.89
N ARG A 325 8.42 -5.76 25.56
CA ARG A 325 9.65 -6.56 25.52
C ARG A 325 9.41 -7.88 24.80
N LEU A 326 10.46 -8.38 24.15
CA LEU A 326 10.46 -9.74 23.60
C LEU A 326 10.35 -10.76 24.73
N GLN A 327 9.62 -11.83 24.48
CA GLN A 327 9.51 -12.96 25.38
C GLN A 327 10.26 -14.16 24.77
N TYR A 328 10.87 -14.98 25.61
CA TYR A 328 11.67 -16.13 25.21
C TYR A 328 11.18 -17.37 25.92
N VAL A 329 11.25 -18.52 25.25
CA VAL A 329 10.80 -19.80 25.82
C VAL A 329 11.98 -20.47 26.52
N SER A 330 11.82 -20.76 27.82
CA SER A 330 12.77 -21.53 28.62
C SER A 330 12.17 -22.89 29.02
N SER A 331 13.02 -23.79 29.52
CA SER A 331 12.60 -25.07 30.11
C SER A 331 11.61 -24.94 31.28
N THR A 332 11.55 -23.75 31.91
CA THR A 332 10.67 -23.46 33.06
C THR A 332 9.47 -22.57 32.72
N GLY A 333 9.31 -22.18 31.44
CA GLY A 333 8.23 -21.30 30.97
C GLY A 333 8.74 -20.07 30.22
N MET A 334 7.92 -19.02 30.12
CA MET A 334 8.28 -17.78 29.43
C MET A 334 9.19 -16.90 30.29
N THR A 335 10.19 -16.26 29.67
CA THR A 335 11.12 -15.30 30.30
C THR A 335 11.33 -14.08 29.41
N THR A 336 11.71 -12.94 30.00
CA THR A 336 12.13 -11.74 29.26
C THR A 336 13.65 -11.68 29.05
N THR A 337 14.38 -12.66 29.59
CA THR A 337 15.83 -12.81 29.40
C THR A 337 16.08 -13.72 28.20
N PRO A 338 16.92 -13.33 27.23
CA PRO A 338 17.26 -14.17 26.09
C PRO A 338 17.75 -15.57 26.51
N THR A 339 17.22 -16.62 25.88
CA THR A 339 17.63 -18.01 26.10
C THR A 339 17.56 -18.80 24.79
N THR A 340 18.34 -19.89 24.72
CA THR A 340 18.39 -20.80 23.57
C THR A 340 17.95 -22.23 23.93
N GLU A 341 17.32 -22.42 25.09
CA GLU A 341 16.97 -23.73 25.64
C GLU A 341 15.90 -24.49 24.83
N VAL A 342 14.91 -23.78 24.28
CA VAL A 342 13.72 -24.39 23.65
C VAL A 342 13.35 -23.63 22.38
N THR A 343 13.03 -24.34 21.28
CA THR A 343 12.58 -23.75 20.01
C THR A 343 11.04 -23.84 19.90
N PRO A 344 10.32 -22.77 19.52
CA PRO A 344 10.81 -21.45 19.08
C PRO A 344 11.45 -20.64 20.22
N LEU A 345 12.57 -19.96 19.94
CA LEU A 345 13.33 -19.23 20.97
C LEU A 345 12.64 -17.93 21.42
N VAL A 346 11.83 -17.29 20.58
CA VAL A 346 11.30 -15.93 20.80
C VAL A 346 9.83 -15.83 20.39
N LEU A 347 9.04 -15.17 21.23
CA LEU A 347 7.67 -14.73 21.00
C LEU A 347 7.63 -13.20 21.03
N ASP A 348 7.31 -12.57 19.90
CA ASP A 348 7.21 -11.10 19.77
C ASP A 348 5.75 -10.63 19.81
N GLU A 349 5.25 -10.42 21.03
CA GLU A 349 3.92 -9.85 21.32
C GLU A 349 3.98 -8.36 21.68
N ARG A 350 5.03 -7.65 21.25
CA ARG A 350 5.19 -6.22 21.56
C ARG A 350 4.11 -5.41 20.84
N ALA A 351 3.52 -4.46 21.57
CA ALA A 351 2.50 -3.57 21.03
C ALA A 351 3.04 -2.82 19.82
N GLU A 352 2.29 -2.88 18.74
CA GLU A 352 2.58 -2.11 17.54
C GLU A 352 2.13 -0.66 17.75
N VAL A 353 2.95 0.26 17.25
CA VAL A 353 2.70 1.70 17.31
C VAL A 353 2.74 2.25 15.90
N GLY A 354 1.61 2.78 15.44
CA GLY A 354 1.43 3.30 14.09
C GLY A 354 1.19 4.81 14.08
N LEU A 355 1.73 5.50 13.08
CA LEU A 355 1.39 6.89 12.80
C LEU A 355 0.14 6.94 11.92
N LEU A 356 -0.92 7.60 12.38
CA LEU A 356 -2.15 7.81 11.61
C LEU A 356 -2.12 9.11 10.81
N SER A 357 -1.58 10.20 11.36
CA SER A 357 -1.69 11.51 10.71
C SER A 357 -0.80 11.66 9.47
N ARG A 358 -1.29 12.32 8.41
CA ARG A 358 -0.53 12.70 7.21
C ARG A 358 -0.76 14.18 6.85
N GLN A 359 0.05 14.69 5.93
CA GLN A 359 -0.05 16.08 5.47
C GLN A 359 -1.18 16.29 4.45
N ILE A 360 -1.46 15.27 3.64
CA ILE A 360 -2.62 15.23 2.74
C ILE A 360 -3.74 14.49 3.45
N VAL A 361 -4.86 15.16 3.70
CA VAL A 361 -6.01 14.63 4.44
C VAL A 361 -7.25 14.66 3.56
N ILE A 362 -7.88 13.51 3.37
CA ILE A 362 -9.18 13.37 2.73
C ILE A 362 -10.17 12.96 3.80
N GLN A 363 -11.25 13.71 3.93
CA GLN A 363 -12.18 13.50 5.04
C GLN A 363 -13.63 13.74 4.70
N GLY A 364 -14.51 13.00 5.38
CA GLY A 364 -15.92 13.40 5.51
C GLY A 364 -16.06 14.59 6.46
N ALA A 365 -17.11 15.39 6.26
CA ALA A 365 -17.53 16.38 7.24
C ALA A 365 -17.87 15.72 8.59
N ASP A 366 -17.50 16.36 9.70
CA ASP A 366 -17.93 15.93 11.04
C ASP A 366 -19.30 16.52 11.38
N ASP A 367 -20.31 16.07 10.63
CA ASP A 367 -21.69 16.54 10.73
C ASP A 367 -22.61 15.48 11.33
N ALA A 368 -23.89 15.83 11.47
CA ALA A 368 -24.91 14.91 11.98
C ALA A 368 -25.02 13.64 11.11
N ARG A 369 -24.73 13.73 9.80
CA ARG A 369 -24.74 12.57 8.90
C ARG A 369 -23.63 11.59 9.24
N TRP A 370 -22.42 12.09 9.48
CA TRP A 370 -21.32 11.24 9.94
C TRP A 370 -21.64 10.60 11.30
N ARG A 371 -22.05 11.42 12.28
CA ARG A 371 -22.23 11.00 13.67
C ARG A 371 -23.40 10.04 13.89
N ASN A 372 -24.50 10.23 13.16
CA ASN A 372 -25.74 9.47 13.37
C ASN A 372 -25.99 8.43 12.28
N ASP A 373 -25.67 8.76 11.03
CA ASP A 373 -26.07 7.95 9.87
C ASP A 373 -24.90 7.10 9.32
N ARG A 374 -23.71 7.18 9.94
CA ARG A 374 -22.49 6.50 9.46
C ARG A 374 -22.14 6.91 8.02
N PHE A 375 -22.44 8.14 7.64
CA PHE A 375 -22.32 8.64 6.26
C PHE A 375 -21.05 9.48 6.07
N GLY A 376 -19.94 8.80 5.83
CA GLY A 376 -18.63 9.39 5.60
C GLY A 376 -18.31 9.67 4.13
N ALA A 377 -17.09 10.12 3.90
CA ALA A 377 -16.53 10.29 2.56
C ALA A 377 -16.22 8.93 1.89
N GLN A 378 -16.24 8.88 0.56
CA GLN A 378 -15.79 7.70 -0.18
C GLN A 378 -14.90 8.07 -1.37
N ILE A 379 -14.14 7.09 -1.86
CA ILE A 379 -13.47 7.16 -3.16
C ILE A 379 -13.96 5.98 -3.99
N MET A 380 -14.49 6.26 -5.18
CA MET A 380 -14.90 5.22 -6.11
C MET A 380 -14.18 5.39 -7.44
N VAL A 381 -13.61 4.28 -7.93
CA VAL A 381 -12.88 4.22 -9.19
C VAL A 381 -13.62 3.30 -10.15
N MET A 382 -14.06 3.86 -11.28
CA MET A 382 -14.77 3.18 -12.35
C MET A 382 -14.09 3.39 -13.71
N GLY A 383 -14.37 2.47 -14.64
CA GLY A 383 -13.88 2.56 -16.02
C GLY A 383 -12.35 2.53 -16.09
N SER A 384 -11.75 3.49 -16.80
CA SER A 384 -10.30 3.64 -16.91
C SER A 384 -9.68 4.53 -15.82
N GLY A 385 -10.38 4.73 -14.70
CA GLY A 385 -9.92 5.59 -13.61
C GLY A 385 -8.63 5.10 -12.95
N VAL A 386 -7.78 6.04 -12.54
CA VAL A 386 -6.49 5.76 -11.90
C VAL A 386 -6.40 6.46 -10.55
N LEU A 387 -6.17 5.69 -9.49
CA LEU A 387 -5.95 6.18 -8.14
C LEU A 387 -4.53 5.86 -7.69
N ARG A 388 -3.76 6.89 -7.34
CA ARG A 388 -2.41 6.77 -6.77
C ARG A 388 -2.30 7.62 -5.53
N LEU A 389 -2.30 6.97 -4.37
CA LEU A 389 -2.16 7.61 -3.07
C LEU A 389 -0.89 7.08 -2.40
N ASP A 390 0.04 7.98 -2.10
CA ASP A 390 1.21 7.68 -1.28
C ASP A 390 1.29 8.69 -0.14
N GLY A 391 1.17 8.21 1.09
CA GLY A 391 1.25 9.08 2.26
C GLY A 391 0.02 9.98 2.48
N VAL A 392 -1.17 9.44 2.24
CA VAL A 392 -2.45 10.16 2.40
C VAL A 392 -3.21 9.64 3.62
N GLU A 393 -3.81 10.56 4.38
CA GLU A 393 -4.69 10.23 5.49
C GLU A 393 -6.15 10.29 5.04
N LEU A 394 -6.88 9.21 5.27
CA LEU A 394 -8.31 9.12 5.05
C LEU A 394 -9.02 8.99 6.41
N ARG A 395 -9.91 9.94 6.74
CA ARG A 395 -10.65 9.92 8.00
C ARG A 395 -12.12 10.27 7.85
N ARG A 396 -12.99 9.70 8.69
CA ARG A 396 -14.46 9.84 8.56
C ARG A 396 -14.91 9.40 7.16
N VAL A 397 -14.47 8.21 6.78
CA VAL A 397 -14.67 7.60 5.46
C VAL A 397 -15.54 6.35 5.55
N GLY A 398 -16.03 5.89 4.41
CA GLY A 398 -17.00 4.82 4.29
C GLY A 398 -18.42 5.28 4.61
N GLN A 399 -19.40 4.64 3.99
CA GLN A 399 -20.81 4.82 4.30
C GLN A 399 -21.39 3.48 4.80
N GLY A 400 -21.64 3.42 6.10
CA GLY A 400 -22.10 2.21 6.78
C GLY A 400 -23.43 1.69 6.23
N GLY A 401 -23.52 0.38 5.97
CA GLY A 401 -24.75 -0.26 5.48
C GLY A 401 -25.05 -0.02 4.00
N ARG A 402 -24.14 0.59 3.23
CA ARG A 402 -24.33 0.91 1.81
C ARG A 402 -23.31 0.18 0.93
N PRO A 403 -23.73 -0.88 0.23
CA PRO A 403 -22.84 -1.62 -0.67
C PRO A 403 -22.16 -0.72 -1.70
N GLY A 404 -20.88 -0.95 -1.94
CA GLY A 404 -20.10 -0.18 -2.90
C GLY A 404 -19.71 1.24 -2.44
N ARG A 405 -19.99 1.65 -1.19
CA ARG A 405 -19.67 2.99 -0.66
C ARG A 405 -18.59 2.92 0.42
N TYR A 406 -17.47 2.31 0.08
CA TYR A 406 -16.33 2.07 0.98
C TYR A 406 -15.35 3.26 0.98
N PRO A 407 -14.40 3.33 1.92
CA PRO A 407 -13.34 4.34 1.89
C PRO A 407 -12.64 4.43 0.53
N ILE A 408 -12.31 3.27 -0.04
CA ILE A 408 -11.82 3.12 -1.41
C ILE A 408 -12.52 1.90 -2.05
N HIS A 409 -13.16 2.12 -3.19
CA HIS A 409 -13.87 1.10 -3.96
C HIS A 409 -13.39 1.09 -5.42
N PHE A 410 -12.74 -0.01 -5.83
CA PHE A 410 -12.41 -0.26 -7.22
C PHE A 410 -13.53 -1.10 -7.86
N HIS A 411 -14.28 -0.48 -8.77
CA HIS A 411 -15.48 -1.06 -9.34
C HIS A 411 -15.20 -1.64 -10.73
N LEU A 412 -14.99 -2.97 -10.78
CA LEU A 412 -14.86 -3.75 -12.02
C LEU A 412 -13.76 -3.27 -12.97
N LEU A 413 -12.65 -2.73 -12.45
CA LEU A 413 -11.57 -2.16 -13.28
C LEU A 413 -10.90 -3.17 -14.22
N SER A 414 -11.00 -4.47 -13.94
CA SER A 414 -10.48 -5.54 -14.79
C SER A 414 -11.49 -6.03 -15.83
N TYR A 415 -12.69 -5.43 -15.92
CA TYR A 415 -13.77 -5.88 -16.80
C TYR A 415 -14.31 -4.74 -17.67
N ALA A 416 -14.64 -5.05 -18.93
CA ALA A 416 -15.42 -4.17 -19.79
C ALA A 416 -16.91 -4.15 -19.38
N ALA A 417 -17.68 -3.25 -19.97
CA ALA A 417 -19.12 -3.12 -19.70
C ALA A 417 -19.94 -4.37 -20.08
N ASP A 418 -19.50 -5.12 -21.09
CA ASP A 418 -20.07 -6.44 -21.44
C ASP A 418 -19.60 -7.57 -20.50
N GLY A 419 -18.72 -7.23 -19.56
CA GLY A 419 -18.15 -8.10 -18.56
C GLY A 419 -17.07 -9.03 -19.08
N SER A 420 -16.54 -8.80 -20.29
CA SER A 420 -15.29 -9.44 -20.73
C SER A 420 -14.11 -8.95 -19.87
N LEU A 421 -13.13 -9.84 -19.63
CA LEU A 421 -11.92 -9.49 -18.90
C LEU A 421 -11.02 -8.64 -19.82
N ILE A 422 -10.60 -7.46 -19.35
CA ILE A 422 -9.70 -6.55 -20.08
C ILE A 422 -8.26 -6.55 -19.55
N GLY A 423 -7.98 -7.37 -18.54
CA GLY A 423 -6.68 -7.51 -17.88
C GLY A 423 -6.66 -6.89 -16.49
N ASP A 424 -5.54 -7.06 -15.77
CA ASP A 424 -5.42 -6.60 -14.40
C ASP A 424 -5.30 -5.07 -14.30
N ALA A 425 -5.98 -4.49 -13.31
CA ALA A 425 -5.93 -3.06 -12.98
C ALA A 425 -4.60 -2.66 -12.30
N THR A 426 -3.50 -2.75 -13.04
CA THR A 426 -2.12 -2.58 -12.53
C THR A 426 -1.71 -1.13 -12.24
N GLN A 427 -2.53 -0.15 -12.60
CA GLN A 427 -2.19 1.27 -12.46
C GLN A 427 -2.53 1.88 -11.09
N GLN A 428 -3.19 1.11 -10.21
CA GLN A 428 -3.66 1.57 -8.91
C GLN A 428 -2.55 1.46 -7.85
N LEU A 429 -2.45 2.45 -6.97
CA LEU A 429 -1.45 2.49 -5.89
C LEU A 429 -2.06 3.09 -4.63
N VAL A 430 -1.94 2.40 -3.50
CA VAL A 430 -2.24 2.94 -2.16
C VAL A 430 -1.12 2.48 -1.21
N THR A 431 -0.18 3.37 -0.90
CA THR A 431 0.99 3.09 -0.04
C THR A 431 1.15 4.14 1.04
N ASN A 432 1.77 3.77 2.17
CA ASN A 432 2.07 4.65 3.31
C ASN A 432 0.88 5.49 3.84
N SER A 433 -0.33 5.10 3.46
CA SER A 433 -1.57 5.83 3.69
C SER A 433 -2.29 5.23 4.89
N SER A 434 -3.10 6.03 5.56
CA SER A 434 -3.87 5.60 6.74
C SER A 434 -5.36 5.73 6.48
N ILE A 435 -6.14 4.75 6.93
CA ILE A 435 -7.60 4.84 6.96
C ILE A 435 -8.00 4.66 8.41
N TRP A 436 -8.60 5.67 9.02
CA TRP A 436 -8.99 5.60 10.43
C TRP A 436 -10.27 6.38 10.69
N ASN A 437 -10.96 6.03 11.79
CA ASN A 437 -12.30 6.57 12.08
C ASN A 437 -13.23 6.35 10.88
N SER A 438 -13.38 5.08 10.47
CA SER A 438 -14.10 4.66 9.27
C SER A 438 -15.31 3.80 9.65
N THR A 439 -16.39 3.88 8.88
CA THR A 439 -17.59 3.06 9.11
C THR A 439 -17.53 1.70 8.41
N ASN A 440 -16.52 1.49 7.56
CA ASN A 440 -16.19 0.21 6.96
C ASN A 440 -14.73 -0.15 7.27
N ARG A 441 -14.43 -1.43 7.42
CA ARG A 441 -13.09 -1.92 7.82
C ARG A 441 -12.16 -2.23 6.65
N CYS A 442 -12.55 -1.96 5.40
CA CYS A 442 -11.87 -2.53 4.23
C CYS A 442 -11.71 -1.53 3.09
N ILE A 443 -10.60 -1.64 2.37
CA ILE A 443 -10.52 -1.29 0.95
C ILE A 443 -11.13 -2.44 0.18
N THR A 444 -11.90 -2.14 -0.87
CA THR A 444 -12.59 -3.18 -1.65
C THR A 444 -12.23 -3.10 -3.12
N SER A 445 -11.89 -4.26 -3.69
CA SER A 445 -11.88 -4.50 -5.12
C SER A 445 -13.03 -5.44 -5.46
N CYS A 446 -13.90 -5.04 -6.40
CA CYS A 446 -15.01 -5.86 -6.87
C CYS A 446 -14.60 -6.65 -8.12
N HIS A 447 -14.71 -7.98 -8.06
CA HIS A 447 -14.59 -8.89 -9.20
C HIS A 447 -15.96 -9.50 -9.51
N LYS A 448 -16.17 -9.94 -10.77
CA LYS A 448 -17.50 -10.23 -11.36
C LYS A 448 -18.32 -11.33 -10.66
N TRP A 449 -17.78 -12.07 -9.69
CA TRP A 449 -18.58 -13.00 -8.89
C TRP A 449 -19.18 -12.29 -7.68
N HIS A 450 -20.49 -12.04 -7.76
CA HIS A 450 -21.33 -11.62 -6.66
C HIS A 450 -21.18 -12.59 -5.47
N ASN A 451 -20.27 -12.29 -4.54
CA ASN A 451 -20.39 -12.45 -3.08
C ASN A 451 -19.06 -12.30 -2.33
N ASP A 452 -17.92 -12.33 -3.00
CA ASP A 452 -16.63 -12.27 -2.30
C ASP A 452 -15.95 -10.92 -2.55
N SER A 453 -16.26 -9.94 -1.69
CA SER A 453 -15.37 -8.81 -1.49
C SER A 453 -14.02 -9.35 -1.00
N GLN A 454 -12.97 -9.29 -1.82
CA GLN A 454 -11.60 -9.41 -1.30
C GLN A 454 -11.34 -8.15 -0.47
N GLN A 455 -11.51 -8.30 0.84
CA GLN A 455 -11.26 -7.28 1.83
C GLN A 455 -9.75 -7.25 2.07
N TYR A 456 -9.08 -6.22 1.57
CA TYR A 456 -7.72 -5.94 2.01
C TYR A 456 -7.83 -5.17 3.33
N LEU A 457 -7.52 -5.85 4.42
CA LEU A 457 -7.26 -5.23 5.72
C LEU A 457 -5.85 -4.64 5.66
N LEU A 458 -5.72 -3.34 5.92
CA LEU A 458 -4.45 -2.67 6.21
C LEU A 458 -4.44 -2.30 7.70
#